data_AF-A0A8J8BGK8-F1
#
_entry.id   AF-A0A8J8BGK8-F1
#
_cell.length_a   1.000
_cell.length_b   1.000
_cell.length_c   1.000
_cell.angle_alpha   90.00
_cell.angle_beta   90.00
_cell.angle_gamma   90.00
#
_symmetry.space_group_name_H-M   'P 1'
#
loop_
_entity.id
_entity.type
_entity.pdbx_description
1 polymer ?
#
loop_
_entity_poly.entity_id
_entity_poly.type
_entity_poly.pdbx_seq_one_letter_code
_entity_poly.pdbx_strand_id
1 'polypeptide(L)'
;GAGIYVDAVVHVPYGAFPTACYRYYDYEPTYLHEYFRDAQDDVSNEQNRQRYVYGLEGHADLMDLVGQERLDTIAADPETGYAVNLKRV
;
A
#
# COMPACT_ATOMS: atom_id res chain seq x y z
N GLY A 1 27.21 9.47 4.32
CA GLY A 1 27.95 8.31 3.78
C GLY A 1 27.05 7.26 3.15
N ALA A 2 26.05 7.65 2.34
CA ALA A 2 25.12 6.70 1.72
C ALA A 2 25.56 6.18 0.34
N GLY A 3 26.66 6.72 -0.23
CA GLY A 3 27.00 6.51 -1.64
C GLY A 3 27.91 5.32 -1.96
N ILE A 4 28.29 4.50 -0.98
CA ILE A 4 29.22 3.36 -1.18
C ILE A 4 28.52 2.00 -1.29
N TYR A 5 27.21 1.94 -1.01
CA TYR A 5 26.42 0.69 -1.01
C TYR A 5 25.09 0.80 -1.78
N VAL A 6 24.78 1.94 -2.40
CA VAL A 6 23.48 2.20 -3.03
C VAL A 6 23.68 2.57 -4.49
N ASP A 7 23.12 1.76 -5.39
CA ASP A 7 23.17 1.99 -6.84
C ASP A 7 22.01 2.87 -7.34
N ALA A 8 20.86 2.82 -6.65
CA ALA A 8 19.66 3.56 -7.04
C ALA A 8 18.87 4.08 -5.83
N VAL A 9 18.34 5.30 -5.99
CA VAL A 9 17.36 5.90 -5.07
C VAL A 9 16.17 6.34 -5.91
N VAL A 10 14.98 5.90 -5.54
CA VAL A 10 13.74 6.18 -6.28
C VAL A 10 12.74 6.84 -5.33
N HIS A 11 12.17 7.97 -5.74
CA HIS A 11 11.10 8.63 -5.00
C HIS A 11 9.76 7.98 -5.34
N VAL A 12 9.21 7.21 -4.42
CA VAL A 12 7.93 6.51 -4.56
C VAL A 12 7.07 6.80 -3.33
N PRO A 13 6.20 7.83 -3.37
CA PRO A 13 5.23 8.09 -2.30
C PRO A 13 4.39 6.83 -2.04
N TYR A 14 4.18 6.49 -0.78
CA TYR A 14 3.53 5.22 -0.39
C TYR A 14 4.24 3.95 -0.88
N GLY A 15 5.56 3.98 -1.10
CA GLY A 15 6.32 2.85 -1.66
C GLY A 15 6.36 1.58 -0.80
N ALA A 16 5.99 1.65 0.48
CA ALA A 16 5.82 0.46 1.34
C ALA A 16 4.38 -0.11 1.35
N PHE A 17 3.43 0.54 0.65
CA PHE A 17 2.05 0.07 0.54
C PHE A 17 1.99 -1.40 0.08
N PRO A 18 1.09 -2.25 0.63
CA PRO A 18 0.04 -1.95 1.61
C PRO A 18 0.51 -2.01 3.08
N THR A 19 1.81 -2.15 3.34
CA THR A 19 2.36 -2.22 4.70
C THR A 19 2.65 -0.83 5.27
N ALA A 20 2.80 -0.73 6.59
CA ALA A 20 3.02 0.54 7.27
C ALA A 20 4.40 1.14 6.97
N CYS A 21 4.46 2.47 6.91
CA CYS A 21 5.69 3.26 6.93
C CYS A 21 5.62 4.20 8.15
N TYR A 22 6.41 3.91 9.18
CA TYR A 22 6.34 4.60 10.47
C TYR A 22 6.40 6.12 10.33
N ARG A 23 5.45 6.83 10.96
CA ARG A 23 5.22 8.29 10.87
C ARG A 23 4.73 8.83 9.53
N TYR A 24 4.46 7.98 8.56
CA TYR A 24 3.86 8.37 7.29
C TYR A 24 2.45 7.80 7.15
N TYR A 25 2.30 6.47 7.28
CA TYR A 25 1.02 5.80 7.19
C TYR A 25 1.05 4.40 7.84
N ASP A 26 -0.10 3.95 8.33
CA ASP A 26 -0.35 2.59 8.80
C ASP A 26 -0.59 1.65 7.60
N TYR A 27 -0.72 0.35 7.85
CA TYR A 27 -1.05 -0.60 6.79
C TYR A 27 -2.47 -0.37 6.24
N GLU A 28 -2.74 -0.79 5.00
CA GLU A 28 -4.07 -0.67 4.40
C GLU A 28 -4.87 -1.98 4.58
N PRO A 29 -5.86 -2.01 5.48
CA PRO A 29 -6.51 -3.25 5.90
C PRO A 29 -7.39 -3.85 4.80
N THR A 30 -8.04 -3.02 3.99
CA THR A 30 -8.96 -3.47 2.94
C THR A 30 -8.23 -4.27 1.86
N TYR A 31 -7.08 -3.77 1.41
CA TYR A 31 -6.21 -4.39 0.42
C TYR A 31 -5.66 -5.70 0.96
N LEU A 32 -5.17 -5.72 2.19
CA LEU A 32 -4.65 -6.94 2.81
C LEU A 32 -5.74 -8.01 2.98
N HIS A 33 -6.96 -7.61 3.34
CA HIS A 33 -8.10 -8.52 3.44
C HIS A 33 -8.52 -9.06 2.06
N GLU A 34 -8.59 -8.22 1.03
CA GLU A 34 -8.87 -8.63 -0.36
C GLU A 34 -7.79 -9.59 -0.88
N TYR A 35 -6.51 -9.26 -0.68
CA TYR A 35 -5.39 -10.12 -1.03
C TYR A 35 -5.50 -11.48 -0.34
N PHE A 36 -5.71 -11.49 0.98
CA PHE A 36 -5.83 -12.74 1.75
C PHE A 36 -7.00 -13.61 1.27
N ARG A 37 -8.15 -13.01 0.98
CA ARG A 37 -9.32 -13.70 0.44
C ARG A 37 -9.04 -14.26 -0.95
N ASP A 38 -8.53 -13.44 -1.85
CA ASP A 38 -8.41 -13.76 -3.28
C ASP A 38 -7.25 -14.72 -3.57
N ALA A 39 -6.19 -14.70 -2.76
CA ALA A 39 -5.03 -15.57 -2.93
C ALA A 39 -5.35 -17.07 -2.72
N GLN A 40 -6.52 -17.43 -2.20
CA GLN A 40 -6.92 -18.81 -1.92
C GLN A 40 -7.43 -19.58 -3.15
N ASP A 41 -7.77 -18.88 -4.24
CA ASP A 41 -8.34 -19.45 -5.46
C ASP A 41 -7.61 -18.88 -6.69
N ASP A 42 -7.23 -19.73 -7.64
CA ASP A 42 -6.40 -19.31 -8.78
C ASP A 42 -7.07 -18.27 -9.66
N VAL A 43 -8.39 -18.38 -9.87
CA VAL A 43 -9.15 -17.42 -10.67
C VAL A 43 -9.23 -16.07 -9.96
N SER A 44 -9.56 -16.08 -8.68
CA SER A 44 -9.66 -14.88 -7.85
C SER A 44 -8.30 -14.19 -7.68
N ASN A 45 -7.24 -14.97 -7.49
CA ASN A 45 -5.87 -14.50 -7.37
C ASN A 45 -5.39 -13.85 -8.68
N GLU A 46 -5.70 -14.45 -9.83
CA GLU A 46 -5.41 -13.85 -11.14
C GLU A 46 -6.16 -12.53 -11.32
N GLN A 47 -7.45 -12.47 -10.96
CA GLN A 47 -8.22 -11.22 -11.03
C GLN A 47 -7.66 -10.14 -10.10
N ASN A 48 -7.23 -10.52 -8.89
CA ASN A 48 -6.62 -9.60 -7.92
C ASN A 48 -5.29 -9.02 -8.46
N ARG A 49 -4.41 -9.86 -9.00
CA ARG A 49 -3.17 -9.41 -9.65
C ARG A 49 -3.44 -8.58 -10.89
N GLN A 50 -4.45 -8.93 -11.69
CA GLN A 50 -4.83 -8.13 -12.85
C GLN A 50 -5.30 -6.73 -12.42
N ARG A 51 -6.03 -6.63 -11.31
CA ARG A 51 -6.52 -5.35 -10.77
C ARG A 51 -5.42 -4.50 -10.16
N TYR A 52 -4.54 -5.08 -9.34
CA TYR A 52 -3.60 -4.32 -8.51
C TYR A 52 -2.15 -4.31 -9.01
N VAL A 53 -1.83 -5.11 -10.04
CA VAL A 53 -0.45 -5.26 -10.55
C VAL A 53 -0.40 -5.16 -12.07
N TYR A 54 -0.96 -6.14 -12.80
CA TYR A 54 -0.74 -6.26 -14.25
C TYR A 54 -1.57 -5.30 -15.10
N GLY A 55 -2.66 -4.79 -14.56
CA GLY A 55 -3.52 -3.82 -15.25
C GLY A 55 -3.11 -2.36 -15.09
N LEU A 56 -2.00 -2.08 -14.40
CA LEU A 56 -1.54 -0.73 -14.05
C LEU A 56 -0.24 -0.42 -14.78
N GLU A 57 -0.05 0.83 -15.23
CA GLU A 57 1.19 1.27 -15.85
C GLU A 57 2.28 1.58 -14.81
N GLY A 58 1.88 1.83 -13.56
CA GLY A 58 2.82 2.01 -12.46
C GLY A 58 2.19 2.29 -11.11
N HIS A 59 3.05 2.68 -10.16
CA HIS A 59 2.67 2.92 -8.77
C HIS A 59 1.65 4.04 -8.58
N ALA A 60 1.70 5.08 -9.42
CA ALA A 60 0.73 6.17 -9.37
C ALA A 60 -0.70 5.66 -9.63
N ASP A 61 -0.88 4.81 -10.63
CA ASP A 61 -2.19 4.20 -10.93
C ASP A 61 -2.71 3.34 -9.79
N LEU A 62 -1.82 2.66 -9.04
CA LEU A 62 -2.22 1.92 -7.85
C LEU A 62 -2.77 2.86 -6.78
N MET A 63 -2.12 4.01 -6.57
CA MET A 63 -2.58 5.02 -5.61
C MET A 63 -3.91 5.65 -6.04
N ASP A 64 -4.09 5.92 -7.35
CA ASP A 64 -5.34 6.41 -7.91
C ASP A 64 -6.47 5.37 -7.79
N LEU A 65 -6.16 4.09 -8.01
CA LEU A 65 -7.10 2.96 -7.86
C LEU A 65 -7.52 2.75 -6.41
N VAL A 66 -6.59 2.87 -5.47
CA VAL A 66 -6.88 2.81 -4.01
C VAL A 66 -7.72 4.02 -3.61
N GLY A 67 -7.36 5.20 -4.13
CA GLY A 67 -8.10 6.44 -3.94
C GLY A 67 -7.74 7.17 -2.65
N GLN A 68 -7.82 8.50 -2.71
CA GLN A 68 -7.41 9.39 -1.61
C GLN A 68 -8.17 9.12 -0.30
N GLU A 69 -9.45 8.78 -0.38
CA GLU A 69 -10.27 8.49 0.81
C GLU A 69 -9.67 7.36 1.64
N ARG A 70 -9.23 6.27 1.01
CA ARG A 70 -8.58 5.15 1.71
C ARG A 70 -7.20 5.56 2.23
N LEU A 71 -6.42 6.30 1.44
CA LEU A 71 -5.10 6.79 1.85
C LEU A 71 -5.19 7.71 3.08
N ASP A 72 -6.20 8.56 3.17
CA ASP A 72 -6.44 9.44 4.31
C ASP A 72 -6.73 8.65 5.60
N THR A 73 -7.43 7.51 5.50
CA THR A 73 -7.76 6.69 6.68
C THR A 73 -6.54 6.02 7.32
N ILE A 74 -5.49 5.79 6.55
CA ILE A 74 -4.24 5.18 7.02
C ILE A 74 -3.15 6.22 7.34
N ALA A 75 -3.41 7.51 7.13
CA ALA A 75 -2.43 8.55 7.45
C ALA A 75 -1.99 8.45 8.92
N ALA A 76 -0.68 8.52 9.14
CA ALA A 76 -0.14 8.43 10.49
C ALA A 76 -0.54 9.66 11.30
N ASP A 77 -0.98 9.43 12.54
CA ASP A 77 -1.09 10.48 13.52
C ASP A 77 0.33 10.95 13.94
N PRO A 78 0.61 12.26 14.00
CA PRO A 78 1.94 12.77 14.33
C PRO A 78 2.44 12.41 15.73
N GLU A 79 1.54 12.16 16.69
CA GLU A 79 1.92 11.83 18.07
C GLU A 79 2.33 10.36 18.20
N THR A 80 1.57 9.46 17.58
CA THR A 80 1.75 8.00 17.71
C THR A 80 2.55 7.37 16.57
N GLY A 81 2.61 8.02 15.41
CA GLY A 81 3.29 7.52 14.21
C GLY A 81 2.49 6.49 13.39
N TYR A 82 1.23 6.23 13.76
CA TYR A 82 0.29 5.31 13.11
C TYR A 82 -1.12 5.87 13.13
N ALA A 83 -2.05 5.29 12.36
CA ALA A 83 -3.44 5.75 12.33
C ALA A 83 -4.20 5.38 13.61
N VAL A 84 -4.71 6.38 14.34
CA VAL A 84 -5.36 6.19 15.65
C VAL A 84 -6.77 5.58 15.58
N ASN A 85 -7.50 5.83 14.48
CA ASN A 85 -8.91 5.39 14.31
C ASN A 85 -9.08 4.40 13.15
N LEU A 86 -8.03 3.65 12.82
CA LEU A 86 -8.06 2.71 11.71
C LEU A 86 -9.02 1.54 12.00
N LYS A 87 -10.03 1.38 11.15
CA LYS A 87 -10.91 0.21 11.14
C LYS A 87 -10.16 -0.98 10.54
N ARG A 88 -9.83 -1.94 11.39
CA ARG A 88 -9.16 -3.19 11.01
C ARG A 88 -10.25 -4.21 10.71
N VAL A 89 -10.75 -4.16 9.48
CA VAL A 89 -11.82 -5.03 8.97
C VAL A 89 -11.42 -6.49 8.98
#